data_AF-A0A942QPZ0-F1
#
_entry.id   AF-A0A942QPZ0-F1
#
_cell.length_a   1.000
_cell.length_b   1.000
_cell.length_c   1.000
_cell.angle_alpha   90.00
_cell.angle_beta   90.00
_cell.angle_gamma   90.00
#
_symmetry.space_group_name_H-M   'P 1'
#
loop_
_entity.id
_entity.type
_entity.pdbx_description
1 polymer ?
#
loop_
_entity_poly.entity_id
_entity_poly.type
_entity_poly.pdbx_seq_one_letter_code
_entity_poly.pdbx_strand_id
1 'polypeptide(L)'
;MKKILNKILFPFNVLMTAIGLINLGKDIYPALVKWNEFIHYSLEVVKQIRNIVLLPFSLPLGWFDIVMLDWFKSYLFLGLLTYNTYNISHRVICGVRSHASFINLVIEKERIRVFLHILVSIFLWPILTFDLIKHYYEGNYTKKKNVYTLWGKYIFWVLITALLLIFSNWILNQISMN
;
A
#
# COMPACT_ATOMS: atom_id res chain seq x y z
N MET A 1 1.86 30.99 44.28
CA MET A 1 1.00 30.83 43.07
C MET A 1 1.60 31.40 41.79
N LYS A 2 1.94 32.70 41.68
CA LYS A 2 2.52 33.31 40.45
C LYS A 2 3.72 32.55 39.85
N LYS A 3 4.67 32.07 40.67
CA LYS A 3 5.84 31.31 40.20
C LYS A 3 5.51 29.96 39.57
N ILE A 4 4.48 29.27 40.07
CA ILE A 4 4.03 27.97 39.54
C ILE A 4 3.25 28.18 38.24
N LEU A 5 2.38 29.20 38.22
CA LEU A 5 1.61 29.59 37.04
C LEU A 5 2.53 29.97 35.85
N ASN A 6 3.58 30.75 36.10
CA ASN A 6 4.55 31.11 35.06
C ASN A 6 5.36 29.90 34.57
N LYS A 7 5.67 28.93 35.44
CA LYS A 7 6.40 27.71 35.05
C LYS A 7 5.55 26.79 34.16
N ILE A 8 4.23 26.79 34.36
CA ILE A 8 3.27 26.03 33.55
C ILE A 8 2.97 26.77 32.24
N LEU A 9 2.82 28.09 32.26
CA LEU A 9 2.51 28.89 31.06
C LEU A 9 3.73 29.11 30.14
N PHE A 10 4.95 29.00 30.64
CA PHE A 10 6.16 29.16 29.85
C PHE A 10 6.27 28.17 28.65
N PRO A 11 6.12 26.85 28.83
CA PRO A 11 6.14 25.92 27.69
C PRO A 11 4.99 26.17 26.71
N PHE A 12 3.81 26.60 27.17
CA PHE A 12 2.70 26.98 26.27
C PHE A 12 3.03 28.24 25.47
N ASN A 13 3.62 29.27 26.08
CA ASN A 13 4.06 30.46 25.37
C ASN A 13 5.14 30.16 24.35
N VAL A 14 6.11 29.30 24.69
CA VAL A 14 7.17 28.83 23.77
C VAL A 14 6.58 28.00 22.63
N LEU A 15 5.60 27.13 22.90
CA LEU A 15 4.90 26.35 21.87
C LEU A 15 4.09 27.27 20.94
N MET A 16 3.40 28.26 21.50
CA MET A 16 2.63 29.25 20.74
C MET A 16 3.54 30.20 19.93
N THR A 17 4.75 30.52 20.42
CA THR A 17 5.73 31.26 19.62
C THR A 17 6.41 30.38 18.58
N ALA A 18 6.60 29.09 18.83
CA ALA A 18 7.09 28.15 17.81
C ALA A 18 6.04 27.92 16.70
N ILE A 19 4.76 27.82 17.07
CA ILE A 19 3.63 27.79 16.13
C ILE A 19 3.44 29.15 15.44
N GLY A 20 3.73 30.27 16.12
CA GLY A 20 3.72 31.61 15.54
C GLY A 20 4.91 31.93 14.63
N LEU A 21 6.06 31.26 14.84
CA LEU A 21 7.24 31.30 13.98
C LEU A 21 7.01 30.53 12.68
N ILE A 22 6.18 29.48 12.71
CA ILE A 22 5.66 28.87 11.49
C ILE A 22 4.47 29.72 11.05
N ASN A 23 4.67 30.55 10.04
CA ASN A 23 3.61 31.42 9.57
C ASN A 23 2.54 30.54 8.90
N LEU A 24 1.54 30.06 9.67
CA LEU A 24 0.57 29.02 9.27
C LEU A 24 -0.06 29.29 7.88
N GLY A 25 -0.32 30.55 7.54
CA GLY A 25 -0.83 30.92 6.22
C GLY A 25 0.22 31.03 5.11
N LYS A 26 1.48 31.33 5.44
CA LYS A 26 2.56 31.56 4.45
C LYS A 26 3.41 30.32 4.17
N ASP A 27 3.60 29.45 5.16
CA ASP A 27 4.49 28.27 5.03
C ASP A 27 3.71 26.95 5.00
N ILE A 28 2.67 26.81 5.84
CA ILE A 28 1.90 25.55 5.91
C ILE A 28 0.88 25.46 4.79
N TYR A 29 0.17 26.55 4.46
CA TYR A 29 -0.83 26.52 3.40
C TYR A 29 -0.23 26.13 2.03
N PRO A 30 0.89 26.72 1.55
CA PRO A 30 1.51 26.28 0.30
C PRO A 30 2.07 24.87 0.39
N ALA A 31 2.58 24.45 1.55
CA ALA A 31 3.00 23.07 1.75
C ALA A 31 1.81 22.10 1.63
N LEU A 32 0.67 22.39 2.26
CA LEU A 32 -0.55 21.58 2.17
C LEU A 32 -1.11 21.52 0.74
N VAL A 33 -1.09 22.63 -0.01
CA VAL A 33 -1.50 22.65 -1.42
C VAL A 33 -0.58 21.73 -2.25
N LYS A 34 0.75 21.83 -2.05
CA LYS A 34 1.72 20.93 -2.70
C LYS A 34 1.52 19.46 -2.31
N TRP A 35 1.15 19.18 -1.06
CA TRP A 35 0.81 17.82 -0.62
C TRP A 35 -0.47 17.31 -1.28
N ASN A 36 -1.49 18.15 -1.44
CA ASN A 36 -2.72 17.77 -2.12
C ASN A 36 -2.46 17.44 -3.60
N GLU A 37 -1.72 18.30 -4.29
CA GLU A 37 -1.28 18.06 -5.68
C GLU A 37 -0.46 16.79 -5.81
N PHE A 38 0.49 16.56 -4.88
CA PHE A 38 1.27 15.34 -4.81
C PHE A 38 0.38 14.11 -4.62
N ILE A 39 -0.59 14.15 -3.69
CA ILE A 39 -1.52 13.02 -3.44
C ILE A 39 -2.37 12.75 -4.68
N HIS A 40 -2.92 13.79 -5.32
CA HIS A 40 -3.69 13.64 -6.55
C HIS A 40 -2.86 13.01 -7.68
N TYR A 41 -1.64 13.51 -7.89
CA TYR A 41 -0.70 12.96 -8.85
C TYR A 41 -0.38 11.48 -8.55
N SER A 42 -0.15 11.17 -7.27
CA SER A 42 0.12 9.81 -6.79
C SER A 42 -1.01 8.86 -7.13
N LEU A 43 -2.24 9.27 -6.84
CA LEU A 43 -3.43 8.47 -7.12
C LEU A 43 -3.59 8.22 -8.62
N GLU A 44 -3.26 9.20 -9.46
CA GLU A 44 -3.38 9.06 -10.93
C GLU A 44 -2.35 8.07 -11.49
N VAL A 45 -1.09 8.14 -11.04
CA VAL A 45 -0.06 7.15 -11.41
C VAL A 45 -0.47 5.75 -10.96
N VAL A 46 -0.97 5.60 -9.74
CA VAL A 46 -1.45 4.30 -9.22
C VAL A 46 -2.62 3.77 -10.06
N LYS A 47 -3.58 4.62 -10.47
CA LYS A 47 -4.68 4.22 -11.36
C LYS A 47 -4.16 3.72 -12.71
N GLN A 48 -3.15 4.36 -13.29
CA GLN A 48 -2.56 3.93 -14.56
C GLN A 48 -1.91 2.55 -14.42
N ILE A 49 -1.05 2.36 -13.40
CA ILE A 49 -0.41 1.06 -13.12
C ILE A 49 -1.48 -0.02 -12.88
N ARG A 50 -2.48 0.28 -12.07
CA ARG A 50 -3.63 -0.59 -11.80
C ARG A 50 -4.32 -1.03 -13.09
N ASN A 51 -4.62 -0.09 -13.99
CA ASN A 51 -5.31 -0.38 -15.24
C ASN A 51 -4.46 -1.27 -16.17
N ILE A 52 -3.13 -1.08 -16.20
CA ILE A 52 -2.20 -1.92 -16.96
C ILE A 52 -2.17 -3.34 -16.38
N VAL A 53 -2.05 -3.47 -15.06
CA VAL A 53 -1.99 -4.77 -14.38
C VAL A 53 -3.30 -5.55 -14.53
N LEU A 54 -4.43 -4.85 -14.56
CA LEU A 54 -5.76 -5.45 -14.71
C LEU A 54 -6.18 -5.67 -16.16
N LEU A 55 -5.37 -5.25 -17.13
CA LEU A 55 -5.66 -5.40 -18.56
C LEU A 55 -6.03 -6.84 -18.96
N PRO A 56 -5.36 -7.90 -18.46
CA PRO A 56 -5.75 -9.28 -18.76
C PRO A 56 -7.15 -9.66 -18.27
N PHE A 57 -7.69 -8.96 -17.27
CA PHE A 57 -9.03 -9.18 -16.73
C PHE A 57 -10.08 -8.25 -17.37
N SER A 58 -9.71 -7.00 -17.69
CA SER A 58 -10.64 -6.02 -18.25
C SER A 58 -10.90 -6.21 -19.74
N LEU A 59 -9.90 -6.65 -20.53
CA LEU A 59 -10.06 -6.87 -21.98
C LEU A 59 -11.16 -7.88 -22.32
N PRO A 60 -11.18 -9.09 -21.71
CA PRO A 60 -12.23 -10.07 -22.01
C PRO A 60 -13.63 -9.57 -21.63
N LEU A 61 -13.76 -8.82 -20.54
CA LEU A 61 -15.03 -8.23 -20.12
C LEU A 61 -15.51 -7.15 -21.10
N GLY A 62 -14.59 -6.39 -21.67
CA GLY A 62 -14.87 -5.40 -22.71
C GLY A 62 -15.47 -6.00 -23.98
N TRP A 63 -15.26 -7.29 -24.27
CA TRP A 63 -15.92 -7.97 -25.38
C TRP A 63 -17.42 -8.20 -25.17
N PHE A 64 -17.89 -8.08 -23.92
CA PHE A 64 -19.29 -8.26 -23.53
C PHE A 64 -19.95 -6.94 -23.09
N ASP A 65 -19.33 -5.78 -23.39
CA ASP A 65 -19.74 -4.46 -22.93
C ASP A 65 -19.84 -4.33 -21.39
N ILE A 66 -19.13 -5.20 -20.66
CA ILE A 66 -19.09 -5.17 -19.19
C ILE A 66 -17.98 -4.24 -18.74
N VAL A 67 -18.36 -3.10 -18.15
CA VAL A 67 -17.40 -2.14 -17.59
C VAL A 67 -17.14 -2.45 -16.12
N MET A 68 -15.87 -2.69 -15.80
CA MET A 68 -15.44 -2.86 -14.43
C MET A 68 -15.39 -1.51 -13.69
N LEU A 69 -16.13 -1.39 -12.58
CA LEU A 69 -16.17 -0.18 -11.75
C LEU A 69 -14.78 0.14 -11.17
N ASP A 70 -14.44 1.42 -11.05
CA ASP A 70 -13.11 1.85 -10.60
C ASP A 70 -12.75 1.43 -9.18
N TRP A 71 -13.71 1.44 -8.26
CA TRP A 71 -13.48 0.96 -6.89
C TRP A 71 -13.16 -0.55 -6.89
N PHE A 72 -13.82 -1.33 -7.75
CA PHE A 72 -13.61 -2.77 -7.86
C PHE A 72 -12.28 -3.10 -8.55
N LYS A 73 -11.85 -2.30 -9.54
CA LYS A 73 -10.49 -2.36 -10.06
C LYS A 73 -9.46 -2.16 -8.95
N SER A 74 -9.64 -1.13 -8.12
CA SER A 74 -8.72 -0.88 -7.00
C SER A 74 -8.72 -2.04 -6.00
N TYR A 75 -9.87 -2.62 -5.71
CA TYR A 75 -10.02 -3.81 -4.86
C TYR A 75 -9.25 -5.02 -5.41
N LEU A 76 -9.46 -5.36 -6.68
CA LEU A 76 -8.78 -6.49 -7.34
C LEU A 76 -7.27 -6.28 -7.41
N PHE A 77 -6.83 -5.06 -7.70
CA PHE A 77 -5.41 -4.73 -7.76
C PHE A 77 -4.71 -4.92 -6.42
N LEU A 78 -5.34 -4.47 -5.32
CA LEU A 78 -4.84 -4.73 -3.96
C LEU A 78 -4.82 -6.23 -3.65
N GLY A 79 -5.86 -6.96 -4.05
CA GLY A 79 -5.90 -8.43 -3.91
C GLY A 79 -4.75 -9.12 -4.63
N LEU A 80 -4.46 -8.74 -5.88
CA LEU A 80 -3.35 -9.28 -6.67
C LEU A 80 -1.98 -8.95 -6.06
N LEU A 81 -1.78 -7.71 -5.60
CA LEU A 81 -0.55 -7.30 -4.91
C LEU A 81 -0.32 -8.13 -3.64
N THR A 82 -1.37 -8.26 -2.84
CA THR A 82 -1.39 -9.00 -1.58
C THR A 82 -1.08 -10.48 -1.80
N TYR A 83 -1.72 -11.09 -2.79
CA TYR A 83 -1.49 -12.46 -3.22
C TYR A 83 -0.06 -12.70 -3.74
N ASN A 84 0.46 -11.78 -4.56
CA ASN A 84 1.79 -11.93 -5.15
C ASN A 84 2.88 -11.82 -4.08
N THR A 85 2.78 -10.80 -3.20
CA THR A 85 3.71 -10.62 -2.08
C THR A 85 3.71 -11.83 -1.14
N TYR A 86 2.55 -12.42 -0.84
CA TYR A 86 2.45 -13.64 -0.03
C TYR A 86 3.19 -14.81 -0.70
N ASN A 87 2.94 -15.06 -1.99
CA ASN A 87 3.56 -16.14 -2.74
C ASN A 87 5.09 -16.02 -2.80
N ILE A 88 5.60 -14.79 -2.97
CA ILE A 88 7.04 -14.51 -2.92
C ILE A 88 7.59 -14.83 -1.52
N SER A 89 6.94 -14.36 -0.45
CA SER A 89 7.36 -14.64 0.92
C SER A 89 7.35 -16.14 1.24
N HIS A 90 6.32 -16.86 0.82
CA HIS A 90 6.24 -18.31 0.99
C HIS A 90 7.41 -19.01 0.29
N ARG A 91 7.69 -18.64 -0.97
CA ARG A 91 8.80 -19.22 -1.72
C ARG A 91 10.15 -18.99 -1.06
N VAL A 92 10.38 -17.80 -0.52
CA VAL A 92 11.66 -17.44 0.14
C VAL A 92 11.84 -18.20 1.46
N ILE A 93 10.79 -18.34 2.26
CA ILE A 93 10.87 -18.99 3.59
C ILE A 93 10.82 -20.51 3.49
N CYS A 94 9.89 -21.06 2.71
CA CYS A 94 9.65 -22.50 2.60
C CYS A 94 10.52 -23.16 1.52
N GLY A 95 11.19 -22.39 0.65
CA GLY A 95 11.98 -22.91 -0.48
C GLY A 95 11.15 -23.46 -1.65
N VAL A 96 9.83 -23.61 -1.45
CA VAL A 96 8.88 -24.15 -2.42
C VAL A 96 7.76 -23.16 -2.72
N ARG A 97 7.18 -23.25 -3.92
CA ARG A 97 6.03 -22.43 -4.30
C ARG A 97 4.85 -22.75 -3.39
N SER A 98 4.04 -21.75 -3.07
CA SER A 98 2.79 -22.02 -2.35
C SER A 98 1.85 -22.85 -3.24
N HIS A 99 0.98 -23.63 -2.61
CA HIS A 99 -0.05 -24.40 -3.31
C HIS A 99 -0.99 -23.49 -4.13
N ALA A 100 -1.17 -22.25 -3.69
CA ALA A 100 -1.95 -21.23 -4.38
C ALA A 100 -1.07 -20.38 -5.32
N SER A 101 -0.12 -20.98 -6.04
CA SER A 101 0.68 -20.27 -7.04
C SER A 101 0.05 -20.36 -8.43
N PHE A 102 0.09 -19.28 -9.21
CA PHE A 102 -0.39 -19.30 -10.61
C PHE A 102 0.26 -20.39 -11.45
N ILE A 103 1.52 -20.73 -11.17
CA ILE A 103 2.23 -21.75 -11.93
C ILE A 103 1.65 -23.15 -11.64
N ASN A 104 1.11 -23.37 -10.43
CA ASN A 104 0.51 -24.65 -10.06
C ASN A 104 -0.82 -24.88 -10.78
N LEU A 105 -1.47 -23.85 -11.35
CA LEU A 105 -2.62 -24.03 -12.25
C LEU A 105 -2.29 -24.86 -13.49
N VAL A 106 -1.03 -24.80 -13.96
CA VAL A 106 -0.58 -25.54 -15.15
C VAL A 106 -0.02 -26.90 -14.76
N ILE A 107 0.72 -26.96 -13.65
CA ILE A 107 1.52 -28.13 -13.25
C ILE A 107 0.73 -29.16 -12.43
N GLU A 108 -0.13 -28.74 -11.50
CA GLU A 108 -0.82 -29.68 -10.61
C GLU A 108 -2.01 -30.38 -11.30
N LYS A 109 -2.31 -31.59 -10.83
CA LYS A 109 -3.47 -32.36 -11.30
C LYS A 109 -4.79 -31.76 -10.80
N GLU A 110 -4.83 -31.22 -9.59
CA GLU A 110 -6.03 -30.66 -8.96
C GLU A 110 -6.23 -29.16 -9.27
N ARG A 111 -6.21 -28.80 -10.56
CA ARG A 111 -6.22 -27.40 -11.04
C ARG A 111 -7.39 -26.57 -10.51
N ILE A 112 -8.56 -27.18 -10.36
CA ILE A 112 -9.77 -26.51 -9.87
C ILE A 112 -9.57 -26.06 -8.41
N ARG A 113 -8.97 -26.91 -7.57
CA ARG A 113 -8.70 -26.55 -6.17
C ARG A 113 -7.70 -25.40 -6.08
N VAL A 114 -6.63 -25.44 -6.89
CA VAL A 114 -5.65 -24.35 -6.99
C VAL A 114 -6.32 -23.06 -7.43
N PHE A 115 -7.15 -23.12 -8.48
CA PHE A 115 -7.89 -21.96 -8.98
C PHE A 115 -8.79 -21.35 -7.92
N LEU A 116 -9.55 -22.15 -7.19
CA LEU A 116 -10.39 -21.69 -6.10
C LEU A 116 -9.57 -21.04 -4.97
N HIS A 117 -8.42 -21.61 -4.61
CA HIS A 117 -7.53 -20.99 -3.62
C HIS A 117 -6.97 -19.64 -4.08
N ILE A 118 -6.62 -19.50 -5.36
CA ILE A 118 -6.17 -18.24 -5.94
C ILE A 118 -7.30 -17.21 -5.88
N LEU A 119 -8.52 -17.59 -6.28
CA LEU A 119 -9.69 -16.72 -6.20
C LEU A 119 -9.94 -16.28 -4.76
N VAL A 120 -9.99 -17.21 -3.82
CA VAL A 120 -10.16 -16.90 -2.39
C VAL A 120 -9.09 -15.93 -1.91
N SER A 121 -7.82 -16.14 -2.30
CA SER A 121 -6.72 -15.28 -1.86
C SER A 121 -6.81 -13.86 -2.41
N ILE A 122 -7.24 -13.71 -3.67
CA ILE A 122 -7.39 -12.40 -4.33
C ILE A 122 -8.66 -11.69 -3.82
N PHE A 123 -9.78 -12.40 -3.70
CA PHE A 123 -11.07 -11.80 -3.35
C PHE A 123 -11.29 -11.64 -1.85
N LEU A 124 -10.65 -12.43 -1.00
CA LEU A 124 -10.70 -12.32 0.46
C LEU A 124 -9.39 -11.79 1.05
N TRP A 125 -8.63 -11.03 0.26
CA TRP A 125 -7.39 -10.39 0.70
C TRP A 125 -7.53 -9.53 1.98
N PRO A 126 -8.66 -8.85 2.27
CA PRO A 126 -8.78 -8.07 3.52
C PRO A 126 -8.76 -8.98 4.75
N ILE A 127 -9.38 -10.17 4.66
CA ILE A 127 -9.41 -11.16 5.74
C ILE A 127 -7.98 -11.68 5.98
N LEU A 128 -7.27 -12.04 4.92
CA LEU A 128 -5.88 -12.49 5.02
C LEU A 128 -4.95 -11.41 5.58
N THR A 129 -5.24 -10.15 5.29
CA THR A 129 -4.49 -9.01 5.83
C THR A 129 -4.79 -8.80 7.32
N PHE A 130 -6.02 -9.09 7.76
CA PHE A 130 -6.34 -9.10 9.18
C PHE A 130 -5.54 -10.18 9.93
N ASP A 131 -5.38 -11.37 9.35
CA ASP A 131 -4.52 -12.42 9.92
C ASP A 131 -3.05 -11.97 10.02
N LEU A 132 -2.56 -11.21 9.03
CA LEU A 132 -1.25 -10.58 9.09
C LEU A 132 -1.14 -9.60 10.26
N ILE A 133 -2.11 -8.69 10.42
CA ILE A 133 -2.12 -7.72 11.51
C ILE A 133 -2.16 -8.44 12.86
N LYS A 134 -3.01 -9.46 13.00
CA LYS A 134 -3.10 -10.31 14.19
C LYS A 134 -1.76 -10.96 14.51
N HIS A 135 -1.08 -11.55 13.51
CA HIS A 135 0.25 -12.14 13.68
C HIS A 135 1.28 -11.13 14.23
N TYR A 136 1.22 -9.87 13.80
CA TYR A 136 2.09 -8.82 14.32
C TYR A 136 1.69 -8.38 15.74
N TYR A 137 0.39 -8.29 16.04
CA TYR A 137 -0.12 -7.93 17.36
C TYR A 137 0.22 -8.98 18.43
N GLU A 138 0.21 -10.26 18.07
CA GLU A 138 0.60 -11.38 18.94
C GLU A 138 2.12 -11.48 19.18
N GLY A 139 2.92 -10.52 18.69
CA GLY A 139 4.36 -10.45 18.97
C GLY A 139 5.20 -11.46 18.17
N ASN A 140 4.63 -12.15 17.18
CA ASN A 140 5.35 -13.15 16.38
C ASN A 140 6.31 -12.54 15.33
N TYR A 141 6.47 -11.22 15.29
CA TYR A 141 7.36 -10.50 14.35
C TYR A 141 8.86 -10.81 14.58
N THR A 142 9.23 -11.31 15.76
CA THR A 142 10.61 -11.70 16.10
C THR A 142 11.07 -12.97 15.37
N LYS A 143 10.13 -13.80 14.90
CA LYS A 143 10.42 -15.02 14.12
C LYS A 143 10.79 -14.64 12.69
N LYS A 144 12.09 -14.47 12.44
CA LYS A 144 12.66 -14.11 11.11
C LYS A 144 12.33 -15.12 10.00
N LYS A 145 12.11 -16.40 10.34
CA LYS A 145 11.73 -17.48 9.40
C LYS A 145 10.22 -17.75 9.39
N ASN A 146 9.41 -16.70 9.38
CA ASN A 146 7.96 -16.82 9.25
C ASN A 146 7.50 -16.09 7.98
N VAL A 147 6.64 -16.77 7.20
CA VAL A 147 6.06 -16.24 5.95
C VAL A 147 5.34 -14.93 6.19
N TYR A 148 4.53 -14.82 7.25
CA TYR A 148 3.77 -13.60 7.58
C TYR A 148 4.68 -12.42 7.93
N THR A 149 5.78 -12.69 8.64
CA THR A 149 6.76 -11.65 8.96
C THR A 149 7.42 -11.11 7.68
N LEU A 150 7.84 -11.97 6.76
CA LEU A 150 8.44 -11.53 5.49
C LEU A 150 7.40 -10.88 4.56
N TRP A 151 6.17 -11.36 4.58
CA TRP A 151 5.07 -10.85 3.79
C TRP A 151 4.70 -9.42 4.17
N GLY A 152 4.54 -9.14 5.47
CA GLY A 152 4.34 -7.77 5.94
C GLY A 152 5.47 -6.82 5.57
N LYS A 153 6.73 -7.30 5.60
CA LYS A 153 7.88 -6.51 5.15
C LYS A 153 7.80 -6.18 3.66
N TYR A 154 7.41 -7.12 2.80
CA TYR A 154 7.28 -6.83 1.37
C TYR A 154 6.13 -5.89 1.07
N ILE A 155 4.97 -6.04 1.72
CA ILE A 155 3.87 -5.08 1.58
C ILE A 155 4.37 -3.67 1.95
N PHE A 156 5.06 -3.54 3.08
CA PHE A 156 5.62 -2.26 3.53
C PHE A 156 6.63 -1.69 2.53
N TRP A 157 7.57 -2.51 2.03
CA TRP A 157 8.55 -2.07 1.04
C TRP A 157 7.92 -1.66 -0.29
N VAL A 158 6.89 -2.37 -0.75
CA VAL A 158 6.14 -2.01 -1.97
C VAL A 158 5.48 -0.64 -1.78
N LEU A 159 4.87 -0.39 -0.62
CA LEU A 159 4.26 0.91 -0.30
C LEU A 159 5.29 2.04 -0.28
N ILE A 160 6.43 1.85 0.41
CA ILE A 160 7.51 2.86 0.45
C ILE A 160 8.07 3.13 -0.94
N THR A 161 8.36 2.08 -1.71
CA THR A 161 8.96 2.22 -3.03
C THR A 161 8.01 2.93 -3.99
N ALA A 162 6.72 2.62 -3.94
CA ALA A 162 5.70 3.32 -4.71
C ALA A 162 5.66 4.82 -4.35
N LEU A 163 5.64 5.16 -3.05
CA LEU A 163 5.67 6.55 -2.59
C LEU A 163 6.91 7.30 -3.08
N LEU A 164 8.10 6.69 -2.98
CA LEU A 164 9.36 7.31 -3.41
C LEU A 164 9.43 7.54 -4.92
N LEU A 165 8.99 6.57 -5.72
CA LEU A 165 8.97 6.70 -7.19
C LEU A 165 8.02 7.80 -7.63
N ILE A 166 6.82 7.85 -7.03
CA ILE A 166 5.84 8.89 -7.32
C ILE A 166 6.38 10.27 -6.91
N PHE A 167 7.00 10.38 -5.73
CA PHE A 167 7.60 11.62 -5.24
C PHE A 167 8.75 12.11 -6.12
N SER A 168 9.63 11.19 -6.54
CA SER A 168 10.74 11.51 -7.46
C SER A 168 10.21 12.00 -8.81
N ASN A 169 9.18 11.33 -9.35
CA ASN A 169 8.56 11.71 -10.61
C ASN A 169 7.85 13.08 -10.53
N TRP A 170 7.15 13.34 -9.42
CA TRP A 170 6.53 14.65 -9.18
C TRP A 170 7.57 15.77 -9.12
N ILE A 171 8.69 15.58 -8.41
CA ILE A 171 9.79 16.55 -8.38
C ILE A 171 10.36 16.80 -9.77
N LEU A 172 10.63 15.76 -10.55
CA LEU A 172 11.18 15.89 -11.90
C LEU A 172 10.26 16.70 -12.82
N ASN A 173 8.94 16.48 -12.74
CA ASN A 173 7.98 17.27 -13.50
C ASN A 173 7.95 18.75 -13.08
N GLN A 174 8.07 19.04 -11.79
CA GLN A 174 8.15 20.42 -11.29
C GLN A 174 9.43 21.13 -11.74
N ILE A 175 10.55 20.40 -11.84
CA ILE A 175 11.81 20.95 -12.38
C ILE A 175 11.71 21.18 -13.89
N SER A 176 11.05 20.28 -14.64
CA SER A 176 10.90 20.40 -16.09
C SER A 176 9.95 21.51 -16.55
N MET A 177 9.10 22.03 -15.66
CA MET A 177 8.15 23.11 -15.94
C MET A 177 8.68 24.51 -15.61
N ASN A 178 9.86 24.60 -14.97
CA ASN A 178 10.59 25.85 -14.70
C ASN A 178 11.77 26.00 -15.66
#